data_AF-A0A0M9E1V7-F1
#
_entry.id   AF-A0A0M9E1V7-F1
#
_cell.length_a   1.000
_cell.length_b   1.000
_cell.length_c   1.000
_cell.angle_alpha   90.00
_cell.angle_beta   90.00
_cell.angle_gamma   90.00
#
_symmetry.space_group_name_H-M   'P 1'
#
loop_
_entity.id
_entity.type
_entity.pdbx_description
1 polymer ?
#
loop_
_entity_poly.entity_id
_entity_poly.type
_entity_poly.pdbx_seq_one_letter_code
_entity_poly.pdbx_strand_id
1 'polypeptide(L)'
;MDKYRLTLISNGIGWGTIKDIVAYTGYKERKIRELFKEGLPYSQIGDNAKILVRFSDVDEFLLKHRYEYETSQALGIVNKLLEEINAS
;
A
#
# COMPACT_ATOMS: atom_id res chain seq x y z
N MET A 1 24.21 4.32 3.58
CA MET A 1 23.36 3.10 3.49
C MET A 1 22.14 3.50 2.69
N ASP A 2 22.24 3.52 1.36
CA ASP A 2 21.25 4.17 0.50
C ASP A 2 20.77 3.21 -0.60
N LYS A 3 20.21 2.06 -0.20
CA LYS A 3 19.76 1.01 -1.14
C LYS A 3 18.25 0.83 -1.27
N TYR A 4 17.44 1.69 -0.64
CA TYR A 4 15.98 1.63 -0.76
C TYR A 4 15.35 3.00 -1.08
N ARG A 5 16.01 3.81 -1.92
CA ARG A 5 15.25 4.82 -2.66
C ARG A 5 14.39 4.07 -3.66
N LEU A 6 13.18 3.71 -3.24
CA LEU A 6 12.06 3.68 -4.15
C LEU A 6 12.11 5.03 -4.87
N THR A 7 12.52 5.02 -6.13
CA THR A 7 12.24 6.13 -7.04
C THR A 7 10.73 6.25 -7.05
N LEU A 8 10.21 7.07 -6.14
CA LEU A 8 8.85 7.55 -6.13
C LEU A 8 8.71 8.27 -7.47
N ILE A 9 8.18 7.57 -8.47
CA ILE A 9 7.91 8.15 -9.79
C ILE A 9 6.70 9.05 -9.62
N SER A 10 6.86 10.18 -8.95
CA SER A 10 6.35 11.44 -9.46
C SER A 10 6.78 12.56 -8.53
N ASN A 11 6.94 13.73 -9.12
CA ASN A 11 6.87 15.02 -8.43
C ASN A 11 5.43 15.26 -7.90
N GLY A 12 4.81 14.26 -7.26
CA GLY A 12 3.38 14.02 -7.12
C GLY A 12 2.70 14.79 -6.01
N ILE A 13 2.71 16.11 -6.12
CA ILE A 13 1.84 16.98 -5.32
C ILE A 13 0.50 17.05 -6.07
N GLY A 14 -0.34 16.01 -5.97
CA GLY A 14 -1.56 15.98 -6.78
C GLY A 14 -2.60 14.96 -6.34
N TRP A 15 -3.83 15.22 -6.78
CA TRP A 15 -4.97 14.32 -6.65
C TRP A 15 -5.14 13.54 -7.96
N GLY A 16 -5.33 12.23 -7.86
CA GLY A 16 -5.66 11.35 -8.97
C GLY A 16 -7.02 10.70 -8.78
N THR A 17 -7.71 10.44 -9.89
CA THR A 17 -8.85 9.52 -9.91
C THR A 17 -8.39 8.07 -9.81
N ILE A 18 -9.32 7.14 -9.61
CA ILE A 18 -9.03 5.70 -9.59
C ILE A 18 -8.26 5.26 -10.87
N LYS A 19 -8.61 5.81 -12.04
CA LYS A 19 -7.91 5.47 -13.29
C LYS A 19 -6.46 5.96 -13.29
N ASP A 20 -6.21 7.12 -12.71
CA ASP A 20 -4.86 7.66 -12.58
C ASP A 20 -4.04 6.81 -11.60
N ILE A 21 -4.64 6.36 -10.50
CA ILE A 21 -3.98 5.46 -9.55
C ILE A 21 -3.68 4.09 -10.19
N VAL A 22 -4.57 3.57 -11.04
CA VAL A 22 -4.33 2.34 -11.81
C VAL A 22 -3.12 2.51 -12.73
N ALA A 23 -3.04 3.63 -13.46
CA ALA A 23 -1.90 3.92 -14.33
C ALA A 23 -0.59 4.12 -13.53
N TYR A 24 -0.69 4.76 -12.35
CA TYR A 24 0.43 5.06 -11.47
C TYR A 24 1.02 3.81 -10.81
N THR A 25 0.16 2.96 -10.24
CA THR A 25 0.57 1.77 -9.48
C THR A 25 0.74 0.51 -10.33
N GLY A 26 0.12 0.47 -11.52
CA GLY A 26 -0.02 -0.73 -12.34
C GLY A 26 -1.03 -1.75 -11.79
N TYR A 27 -1.71 -1.47 -10.69
CA TYR A 27 -2.70 -2.38 -10.11
C TYR A 27 -4.02 -2.34 -10.88
N LYS A 28 -4.71 -3.48 -10.90
CA LYS A 28 -6.08 -3.55 -11.42
C LYS A 28 -7.00 -2.73 -10.53
N GLU A 29 -8.03 -2.13 -11.14
CA GLU A 29 -9.03 -1.33 -10.42
C GLU A 29 -9.66 -2.08 -9.23
N ARG A 30 -9.88 -3.40 -9.35
CA ARG A 30 -10.37 -4.22 -8.25
C ARG A 30 -9.47 -4.13 -7.01
N LYS A 31 -8.15 -4.21 -7.20
CA LYS A 31 -7.20 -4.11 -6.09
C LYS A 31 -7.21 -2.70 -5.51
N ILE A 32 -7.29 -1.65 -6.33
CA ILE A 32 -7.43 -0.27 -5.81
C ILE A 32 -8.68 -0.11 -4.94
N ARG A 33 -9.81 -0.71 -5.34
CA ARG A 33 -11.03 -0.72 -4.53
C ARG A 33 -10.89 -1.52 -3.24
N GLU A 34 -10.11 -2.60 -3.23
CA GLU A 34 -9.75 -3.32 -2.01
C GLU A 34 -8.91 -2.43 -1.09
N LEU A 35 -7.93 -1.67 -1.62
CA LEU A 35 -7.13 -0.73 -0.80
C LEU A 35 -7.99 0.33 -0.10
N PHE A 36 -9.05 0.83 -0.74
CA PHE A 36 -10.00 1.74 -0.06
C PHE A 36 -10.75 1.08 1.09
N LYS A 37 -11.07 -0.22 0.98
CA LYS A 37 -11.68 -0.99 2.06
C LYS A 37 -10.67 -1.27 3.19
N GLU A 38 -9.40 -1.43 2.82
CA GLU A 38 -8.27 -1.59 3.74
C GLU A 38 -7.89 -0.25 4.44
N GLY A 39 -8.48 0.88 4.01
CA GLY A 39 -8.34 2.18 4.69
C GLY A 39 -7.48 3.20 3.96
N LEU A 40 -7.19 3.01 2.66
CA LEU A 40 -6.49 4.01 1.85
C LEU A 40 -7.28 5.33 1.87
N PRO A 41 -6.67 6.46 2.30
CA PRO A 41 -7.36 7.74 2.36
C PRO A 41 -7.84 8.20 0.98
N TYR A 42 -9.08 8.68 0.91
CA TYR A 42 -9.62 9.28 -0.30
C TYR A 42 -10.58 10.42 0.04
N SER A 43 -10.82 11.28 -0.93
CA SER A 43 -11.82 12.35 -0.87
C SER A 43 -12.88 12.14 -1.92
N GLN A 44 -14.12 12.39 -1.55
CA GLN A 44 -15.27 12.31 -2.44
C GLN A 44 -15.71 13.73 -2.80
N ILE A 45 -15.74 14.06 -4.09
CA ILE A 45 -16.15 15.39 -4.57
C ILE A 45 -17.52 15.34 -5.23
N GLY A 46 -18.44 16.13 -4.67
CA GLY A 46 -19.78 16.39 -5.18
C GLY A 46 -20.76 15.22 -5.03
N ASP A 47 -22.00 15.48 -5.44
CA ASP A 47 -23.11 14.52 -5.36
C ASP A 47 -22.90 13.29 -6.27
N ASN A 48 -22.01 13.41 -7.27
CA ASN A 48 -21.67 12.35 -8.22
C ASN A 48 -20.63 11.33 -7.70
N ALA A 49 -20.28 11.39 -6.41
CA ALA A 49 -19.41 10.41 -5.74
C ALA A 49 -18.04 10.17 -6.41
N LYS A 50 -17.46 11.20 -7.04
CA LYS A 50 -16.13 11.06 -7.64
C LYS A 50 -15.07 10.92 -6.55
N ILE A 51 -14.35 9.80 -6.59
CA ILE A 51 -13.25 9.51 -5.67
C ILE A 51 -11.96 10.09 -6.22
N LEU A 52 -11.29 10.88 -5.39
CA LEU A 52 -9.94 11.39 -5.60
C LEU A 52 -9.01 10.92 -4.47
N VAL A 53 -7.77 10.62 -4.84
CA VAL A 53 -6.74 10.09 -3.94
C VAL A 53 -5.48 10.90 -4.13
N ARG A 54 -4.80 11.26 -3.04
CA ARG A 54 -3.47 11.87 -3.15
C ARG A 54 -2.44 10.77 -3.44
N PHE A 55 -1.57 11.01 -4.40
CA PHE A 55 -0.51 10.04 -4.73
C PHE A 55 0.40 9.77 -3.52
N SER A 56 0.69 10.78 -2.71
CA SER A 56 1.43 10.63 -1.45
C SER A 56 0.78 9.63 -0.49
N ASP A 57 -0.55 9.67 -0.37
CA ASP A 57 -1.29 8.79 0.53
C ASP A 57 -1.26 7.35 0.00
N VAL A 58 -1.24 7.16 -1.33
CA VAL A 58 -1.04 5.85 -1.95
C VAL A 58 0.36 5.31 -1.64
N ASP A 59 1.39 6.14 -1.83
CA ASP A 59 2.77 5.72 -1.59
C ASP A 59 2.98 5.34 -0.11
N GLU A 60 2.52 6.18 0.83
CA GLU A 60 2.61 5.92 2.26
C GLU A 60 1.83 4.65 2.65
N PHE A 61 0.61 4.48 2.11
CA PHE A 61 -0.21 3.31 2.39
C PHE A 61 0.45 2.03 1.90
N LEU A 62 0.96 2.01 0.67
CA LEU A 62 1.62 0.85 0.08
C LEU A 62 2.93 0.52 0.80
N LEU A 63 3.70 1.53 1.19
CA LEU A 63 4.90 1.36 1.99
C LEU A 63 4.59 0.71 3.34
N LYS A 64 3.57 1.20 4.04
CA LYS A 64 3.14 0.65 5.33
C LYS A 64 2.64 -0.79 5.20
N HIS A 65 1.79 -1.07 4.22
CA HIS A 65 1.23 -2.42 4.02
C HIS A 65 2.29 -3.44 3.59
N ARG A 66 3.27 -3.01 2.79
CA ARG A 66 4.42 -3.86 2.45
C ARG A 66 5.25 -4.20 3.68
N TYR A 67 5.51 -3.21 4.52
CA TYR A 67 6.26 -3.41 5.77
C TYR A 67 5.52 -4.34 6.74
N GLU A 68 4.20 -4.19 6.87
CA GLU A 68 3.37 -5.08 7.70
C GLU A 68 3.38 -6.53 7.18
N TYR A 69 3.31 -6.72 5.86
CA TYR A 69 3.40 -8.04 5.25
C TYR A 69 4.78 -8.69 5.50
N GLU A 70 5.88 -7.97 5.24
CA GLU A 70 7.23 -8.48 5.44
C GLU A 70 7.51 -8.79 6.92
N THR A 71 7.03 -7.95 7.85
CA THR A 71 7.16 -8.17 9.30
C THR A 71 6.36 -9.39 9.77
N SER A 72 5.14 -9.57 9.26
CA SER A 72 4.29 -10.71 9.59
C SER A 72 4.90 -12.04 9.12
N GLN A 73 5.46 -12.07 7.91
CA GLN A 73 6.19 -13.23 7.41
C GLN A 73 7.41 -13.56 8.28
N ALA A 74 8.19 -12.54 8.67
CA ALA A 74 9.34 -12.72 9.55
C ALA A 74 8.93 -13.29 10.92
N LEU A 75 7.86 -12.77 11.53
CA LEU A 75 7.32 -13.28 12.80
C LEU A 75 6.85 -14.73 12.69
N GLY A 76 6.20 -15.10 11.58
CA GLY A 76 5.79 -16.49 11.33
C GLY A 76 6.97 -17.45 11.27
N ILE A 77 8.07 -17.04 10.62
CA ILE A 77 9.30 -17.84 10.56
C ILE A 77 9.93 -17.99 11.95
N VAL A 78 10.01 -16.90 12.72
CA VAL A 78 10.59 -16.93 14.08
C VAL A 78 9.79 -17.86 15.00
N ASN A 79 8.46 -17.76 14.98
CA ASN A 79 7.60 -18.62 15.80
C ASN A 79 7.78 -20.10 15.45
N LYS A 80 7.86 -20.42 14.15
CA LYS A 80 8.11 -21.79 13.71
C LYS A 80 9.45 -22.35 14.18
N LEU A 81 10.51 -21.54 14.11
CA LEU A 81 11.84 -21.94 14.62
C LEU A 81 11.84 -22.15 16.14
N LEU A 82 11.13 -21.31 16.89
CA LEU A 82 11.00 -21.45 18.34
C LEU A 82 10.23 -22.73 18.73
N GLU A 83 9.18 -23.08 17.98
CA GLU A 83 8.46 -24.35 18.17
C GLU A 83 9.37 -25.56 17.93
N GLU A 84 10.18 -25.54 16.86
CA GLU A 84 11.13 -26.62 16.54
C GLU A 84 12.21 -26.80 17.62
N ILE A 85 12.72 -25.70 18.20
CA ILE A 85 13.70 -25.74 19.30
C ILE A 85 13.07 -26.27 20.59
N ASN A 86 11.86 -25.83 20.94
CA ASN A 86 11.19 -26.25 22.18
C ASN A 86 10.64 -27.69 22.12
N ALA A 87 10.50 -28.26 20.92
CA ALA A 87 10.09 -29.65 20.71
C ALA A 87 11.27 -30.64 20.68
N SER A 88 12.52 -30.15 20.72
CA SER A 88 13.75 -30.94 20.79
C SER A 88 14.30 -31.00 22.21
#